data_AF-A0A950L3X2-F1
#
_entry.id   AF-A0A950L3X2-F1
#
_cell.length_a   1.000
_cell.length_b   1.000
_cell.length_c   1.000
_cell.angle_alpha   90.00
_cell.angle_beta   90.00
_cell.angle_gamma   90.00
#
_symmetry.space_group_name_H-M   'P 1'
#
loop_
_entity.id
_entity.type
_entity.pdbx_description
1 polymer ?
#
loop_
_entity_poly.entity_id
_entity_poly.type
_entity_poly.pdbx_seq_one_letter_code
_entity_poly.pdbx_strand_id
1 'polypeptide(L)'
;MGFFVRTTRRLAAAAITLGLAACNSSGGGSTPTGPVATPTPVPTATPSPTPTQVLQSNIKNVVVIYQENWSFDALYGSFPGANGLANGSAAIPQIDKVTSAPITTLPQPLINGAPDPDFAAVAGKPVGPYPAINYIQPSQLTGDIVHRFYQEQSQIDGGKMDKFMTWSDNPGLLFSTFDATNMPEGQLAAQYTIADNGFHSAYGGSFLNHQFLICACAPTFPNAPASVVATVDASGKQLALDGSGKIVHDGFVTPDGFAVNTSFSVNSPHPAGVPATSLVPNQTNPTIGDRLSAAGVSWKWYSGGWAAALAGNPDPNFQFHHQAFAYYANYADGTPGRAAHLQDETNFLADLHNNALPAVSFIKPIGENNEHPGYASLLAGQQHVASLVQAIQSSPYWKNTAIVITYDENGGRWDHVAPPAIDRWGAGTRVPFIIVSPWAKHGFVDHTQYETVSILALIEKIYNLQPLGTRDAAANPFSNVFDFTQVNPFAAKRRPGATKKIH
;
A
#
# COMPACT_ATOMS: atom_id res chain seq x y z
N MET A 1 36.41 -1.15 -40.45
CA MET A 1 35.53 -1.78 -41.46
C MET A 1 34.21 -2.07 -40.76
N GLY A 2 33.14 -1.28 -40.81
CA GLY A 2 32.66 -0.33 -41.80
C GLY A 2 31.38 -0.89 -42.40
N PHE A 3 30.21 -0.59 -41.81
CA PHE A 3 28.94 -0.41 -42.53
C PHE A 3 27.97 0.40 -41.65
N PHE A 4 27.72 1.63 -42.09
CA PHE A 4 26.76 2.59 -41.57
C PHE A 4 25.43 2.41 -42.33
N VAL A 5 24.29 2.35 -41.64
CA VAL A 5 22.97 2.56 -42.26
C VAL A 5 22.33 3.77 -41.59
N ARG A 6 22.28 4.89 -42.32
CA ARG A 6 21.54 6.10 -41.98
C ARG A 6 20.10 5.97 -42.49
N THR A 7 19.12 6.11 -41.62
CA THR A 7 17.72 6.40 -41.98
C THR A 7 17.39 7.83 -41.61
N THR A 8 17.22 8.68 -42.62
CA THR A 8 16.78 10.07 -42.49
C THR A 8 15.25 10.13 -42.35
N ARG A 9 14.74 10.65 -41.22
CA ARG A 9 13.34 11.10 -41.09
C ARG A 9 13.26 12.57 -41.51
N ARG A 10 12.47 12.85 -42.56
CA ARG A 10 12.12 14.22 -42.98
C ARG A 10 10.98 14.75 -42.12
N LEU A 11 11.19 15.90 -41.49
CA LEU A 11 10.16 16.75 -40.91
C LEU A 11 9.44 17.49 -42.04
N ALA A 12 8.10 17.44 -42.06
CA ALA A 12 7.28 18.30 -42.89
C ALA A 12 6.52 19.26 -41.95
N ALA A 13 6.88 20.54 -42.01
CA ALA A 13 6.16 21.63 -41.38
C ALA A 13 5.04 22.10 -42.33
N ALA A 14 3.80 22.13 -41.86
CA ALA A 14 2.69 22.74 -42.60
C ALA A 14 2.49 24.18 -42.11
N ALA A 15 2.76 25.14 -42.98
CA ALA A 15 2.42 26.54 -42.81
C ALA A 15 0.98 26.79 -43.27
N ILE A 16 0.16 27.44 -42.44
CA ILE A 16 -1.18 27.90 -42.80
C ILE A 16 -1.09 29.42 -43.04
N THR A 17 -1.18 29.82 -44.31
CA THR A 17 -1.31 31.22 -44.74
C THR A 17 -2.77 31.58 -45.02
N LEU A 18 -3.19 32.73 -44.49
CA LEU A 18 -4.45 33.42 -44.78
C LEU A 18 -4.61 33.71 -46.28
N GLY A 19 -5.82 33.49 -46.81
CA GLY A 19 -6.26 34.04 -48.09
C GLY A 19 -7.58 34.80 -47.91
N LEU A 20 -7.51 36.13 -47.97
CA LEU A 20 -8.69 36.98 -48.19
C LEU A 20 -9.09 36.89 -49.66
N ALA A 21 -10.35 36.53 -49.93
CA ALA A 21 -10.96 36.67 -51.24
C ALA A 21 -12.14 37.65 -51.14
N ALA A 22 -12.00 38.79 -51.82
CA ALA A 22 -13.06 39.75 -52.03
C ALA A 22 -13.87 39.35 -53.27
N CYS A 23 -15.19 39.25 -53.14
CA CYS A 23 -16.12 39.22 -54.26
C CYS A 23 -17.17 40.31 -54.06
N ASN A 24 -17.12 41.30 -54.94
CA ASN A 24 -18.12 42.34 -55.12
C ASN A 24 -19.31 41.74 -55.90
N SER A 25 -20.53 41.85 -55.38
CA SER A 25 -21.74 41.81 -56.21
C SER A 25 -22.72 42.86 -55.72
N SER A 26 -23.00 43.80 -56.62
CA SER A 26 -24.01 44.85 -56.52
C SER A 26 -25.41 44.24 -56.67
N GLY A 27 -26.26 44.42 -55.67
CA GLY A 27 -27.69 44.13 -55.73
C GLY A 27 -28.47 45.09 -54.84
N GLY A 28 -29.14 46.05 -55.45
CA GLY A 28 -29.99 47.01 -54.76
C GLY A 28 -31.22 46.33 -54.15
N GLY A 29 -31.46 46.62 -52.88
CA GLY A 29 -32.65 46.21 -52.14
C GLY A 29 -32.78 47.06 -50.89
N SER A 30 -33.76 47.96 -50.88
CA SER A 30 -34.12 48.82 -49.75
C SER A 30 -34.53 47.98 -48.53
N THR A 31 -33.81 48.11 -47.42
CA THR A 31 -34.17 47.54 -46.12
C THR A 31 -34.52 48.63 -45.10
N PRO A 32 -35.50 48.41 -44.20
CA PRO A 32 -35.93 49.40 -43.24
C PRO A 32 -34.94 49.50 -42.07
N THR A 33 -34.62 50.73 -41.68
CA THR A 33 -33.82 51.06 -40.50
C THR A 33 -34.65 50.89 -39.23
N GLY A 34 -34.58 49.70 -38.62
CA GLY A 34 -34.97 49.47 -37.23
C GLY A 34 -33.72 49.24 -36.37
N PRO A 35 -33.72 49.63 -35.08
CA PRO A 35 -32.59 49.39 -34.19
C PRO A 35 -32.39 47.88 -34.02
N VAL A 36 -31.21 47.38 -34.40
CA VAL A 36 -30.80 46.00 -34.14
C VAL A 36 -30.62 45.86 -32.62
N ALA A 37 -31.52 45.12 -31.97
CA ALA A 37 -31.34 44.76 -30.58
C ALA A 37 -30.07 43.91 -30.44
N THR A 38 -29.10 44.39 -29.67
CA THR A 38 -27.92 43.62 -29.26
C THR A 38 -28.39 42.31 -28.62
N PRO A 39 -27.95 41.13 -29.10
CA PRO A 39 -28.30 39.89 -28.43
C PRO A 39 -27.75 39.91 -27.01
N THR A 40 -28.64 39.71 -26.03
CA THR A 40 -28.26 39.51 -24.64
C THR A 40 -27.26 38.35 -24.56
N PRO A 41 -26.14 38.47 -23.83
CA PRO A 41 -25.24 37.34 -23.64
C PRO A 41 -26.03 36.21 -22.99
N VAL A 42 -26.14 35.07 -23.69
CA VAL A 42 -26.66 33.85 -23.08
C VAL A 42 -25.71 33.53 -21.92
N PRO A 43 -26.19 33.39 -20.67
CA PRO A 43 -25.33 33.00 -19.57
C PRO A 43 -24.70 31.67 -19.94
N THR A 44 -23.37 31.66 -20.10
CA THR A 44 -22.62 30.44 -20.37
C THR A 44 -22.84 29.52 -19.18
N ALA A 45 -23.44 28.35 -19.40
CA ALA A 45 -23.67 27.38 -18.33
C ALA A 45 -22.33 27.10 -17.63
N THR A 46 -22.30 27.24 -16.30
CA THR A 46 -21.11 26.91 -15.51
C THR A 46 -20.72 25.46 -15.82
N PRO A 47 -19.46 25.19 -16.20
CA PRO A 47 -19.04 23.83 -16.51
C PRO A 47 -19.24 22.91 -15.32
N SER A 48 -19.70 21.68 -15.57
CA SER A 48 -19.82 20.64 -14.54
C SER A 48 -18.46 20.40 -13.87
N PRO A 49 -18.41 20.16 -12.55
CA PRO A 49 -17.16 19.91 -11.85
C PRO A 49 -16.46 18.66 -12.40
N THR A 50 -15.14 18.71 -12.51
CA THR A 50 -14.32 17.54 -12.89
C THR A 50 -14.36 16.47 -11.79
N PRO A 51 -14.08 15.19 -12.08
CA PRO A 51 -14.02 14.14 -11.06
C PRO A 51 -13.10 14.49 -9.87
N THR A 52 -11.96 15.14 -10.15
CA THR A 52 -11.06 15.63 -9.10
C THR A 52 -11.71 16.73 -8.25
N GLN A 53 -12.42 17.68 -8.84
CA GLN A 53 -13.15 18.70 -8.08
C GLN A 53 -14.25 18.09 -7.20
N VAL A 54 -14.95 17.07 -7.70
CA VAL A 54 -15.96 16.33 -6.92
C VAL A 54 -15.32 15.59 -5.74
N LEU A 55 -14.19 14.91 -5.96
CA LEU A 55 -13.41 14.25 -4.90
C LEU A 55 -12.99 15.27 -3.83
N GLN A 56 -12.35 16.37 -4.26
CA GLN A 56 -11.88 17.44 -3.37
C GLN A 56 -13.01 18.11 -2.60
N SER A 57 -14.21 18.23 -3.16
CA SER A 57 -15.35 18.81 -2.44
C SER A 57 -15.93 17.89 -1.36
N ASN A 58 -15.84 16.57 -1.54
CA ASN A 58 -16.53 15.60 -0.69
C ASN A 58 -15.62 14.90 0.34
N ILE A 59 -14.33 14.70 0.04
CA ILE A 59 -13.38 14.09 0.97
C ILE A 59 -12.49 15.18 1.58
N LYS A 60 -12.44 15.21 2.92
CA LYS A 60 -11.67 16.18 3.73
C LYS A 60 -10.71 15.51 4.71
N ASN A 61 -10.89 14.21 4.95
CA ASN A 61 -10.04 13.42 5.83
C ASN A 61 -9.68 12.11 5.11
N VAL A 62 -8.39 11.78 5.09
CA VAL A 62 -7.88 10.48 4.62
C VAL A 62 -7.27 9.78 5.82
N VAL A 63 -7.71 8.57 6.11
CA VAL A 63 -7.14 7.72 7.15
C VAL A 63 -6.56 6.48 6.47
N VAL A 64 -5.29 6.20 6.70
CA VAL A 64 -4.59 5.02 6.19
C VAL A 64 -4.30 4.12 7.39
N ILE A 65 -4.84 2.91 7.38
CA ILE A 65 -4.58 1.88 8.40
C ILE A 65 -3.72 0.82 7.72
N TYR A 66 -2.50 0.61 8.23
CA TYR A 66 -1.46 -0.16 7.53
C TYR A 66 -1.07 -1.40 8.36
N GLN A 67 -1.69 -2.54 8.05
CA GLN A 67 -1.49 -3.85 8.68
C GLN A 67 -0.25 -4.59 8.13
N GLU A 68 0.00 -5.78 8.65
CA GLU A 68 1.10 -6.73 8.39
C GLU A 68 0.49 -8.14 8.31
N ASN A 69 0.98 -9.18 7.67
CA ASN A 69 1.90 -9.35 6.56
C ASN A 69 1.20 -10.48 5.76
N TRP A 70 0.21 -10.14 4.92
CA TRP A 70 -0.74 -11.10 4.34
C TRP A 70 -1.03 -10.81 2.86
N SER A 71 -0.77 -11.82 2.02
CA SER A 71 -1.19 -11.81 0.61
C SER A 71 -2.72 -11.76 0.48
N PHE A 72 -3.22 -11.23 -0.64
CA PHE A 72 -4.65 -11.23 -0.94
C PHE A 72 -5.28 -12.63 -0.88
N ASP A 73 -4.71 -13.62 -1.59
CA ASP A 73 -5.26 -14.98 -1.63
C ASP A 73 -5.30 -15.66 -0.25
N ALA A 74 -4.36 -15.35 0.64
CA ALA A 74 -4.33 -15.93 1.98
C ALA A 74 -5.49 -15.49 2.88
N LEU A 75 -6.11 -14.32 2.62
CA LEU A 75 -7.21 -13.79 3.42
C LEU A 75 -8.54 -13.71 2.67
N TYR A 76 -8.49 -13.22 1.43
CA TYR A 76 -9.68 -12.87 0.64
C TYR A 76 -9.73 -13.65 -0.69
N GLY A 77 -8.90 -14.68 -0.84
CA GLY A 77 -8.94 -15.57 -1.99
C GLY A 77 -10.28 -16.32 -2.17
N SER A 78 -11.07 -16.45 -1.11
CA SER A 78 -12.43 -17.01 -1.15
C SER A 78 -13.53 -15.94 -1.18
N PHE A 79 -13.17 -14.65 -1.20
CA PHE A 79 -14.14 -13.56 -1.11
C PHE A 79 -15.05 -13.53 -2.35
N PRO A 80 -16.39 -13.46 -2.21
CA PRO A 80 -17.30 -13.51 -3.34
C PRO A 80 -17.05 -12.41 -4.38
N GLY A 81 -16.85 -12.81 -5.64
CA GLY A 81 -16.61 -11.90 -6.75
C GLY A 81 -15.16 -11.47 -6.93
N ALA A 82 -14.25 -11.84 -6.03
CA ALA A 82 -12.84 -11.56 -6.17
C ALA A 82 -12.16 -12.47 -7.21
N ASN A 83 -11.12 -11.95 -7.84
CA ASN A 83 -10.09 -12.69 -8.54
C ASN A 83 -9.23 -13.44 -7.51
N GLY A 84 -9.81 -14.46 -6.87
CA GLY A 84 -9.18 -15.25 -5.82
C GLY A 84 -8.86 -16.68 -6.24
N LEU A 85 -8.80 -17.59 -5.27
CA LEU A 85 -8.34 -18.98 -5.41
C LEU A 85 -9.07 -19.78 -6.50
N ALA A 86 -10.34 -19.47 -6.77
CA ALA A 86 -11.10 -20.12 -7.83
C ALA A 86 -10.55 -19.86 -9.25
N ASN A 87 -9.70 -18.83 -9.43
CA ASN A 87 -9.23 -18.35 -10.74
C ASN A 87 -7.84 -18.88 -11.11
N GLY A 88 -7.63 -20.19 -10.99
CA GLY A 88 -6.41 -20.85 -11.49
C GLY A 88 -5.27 -21.00 -10.48
N SER A 89 -5.53 -20.72 -9.19
CA SER A 89 -4.51 -20.88 -8.13
C SER A 89 -3.93 -22.30 -8.04
N ALA A 90 -4.78 -23.34 -8.17
CA ALA A 90 -4.37 -24.73 -8.05
C ALA A 90 -3.52 -25.25 -9.24
N ALA A 91 -3.30 -24.44 -10.28
CA ALA A 91 -2.64 -24.85 -11.52
C ALA A 91 -1.15 -24.46 -11.60
N ILE A 92 -0.65 -23.66 -10.67
CA ILE A 92 0.74 -23.16 -10.71
C ILE A 92 1.66 -24.15 -9.98
N PRO A 93 2.52 -24.89 -10.70
CA PRO A 93 3.45 -25.82 -10.05
C PRO A 93 4.47 -25.05 -9.21
N GLN A 94 5.00 -25.69 -8.17
CA GLN A 94 6.18 -25.19 -7.48
C GLN A 94 7.40 -25.98 -7.93
N ILE A 95 8.51 -25.29 -8.21
CA ILE A 95 9.73 -25.91 -8.75
C ILE A 95 10.92 -25.67 -7.84
N ASP A 96 11.81 -26.66 -7.79
CA ASP A 96 13.06 -26.56 -7.05
C ASP A 96 14.07 -25.69 -7.82
N LYS A 97 14.71 -24.73 -7.13
CA LYS A 97 15.63 -23.76 -7.75
C LYS A 97 16.90 -24.38 -8.33
N VAL A 98 17.31 -25.57 -7.86
CA VAL A 98 18.57 -26.21 -8.28
C VAL A 98 18.31 -27.24 -9.37
N THR A 99 17.34 -28.12 -9.15
CA THR A 99 17.06 -29.27 -10.02
C THR A 99 16.01 -28.98 -11.08
N SER A 100 15.23 -27.90 -10.93
CA SER A 100 14.03 -27.61 -11.73
C SER A 100 12.95 -28.69 -11.65
N ALA A 101 13.06 -29.63 -10.71
CA ALA A 101 12.06 -30.67 -10.51
C ALA A 101 10.81 -30.09 -9.82
N PRO A 102 9.60 -30.61 -10.10
CA PRO A 102 8.40 -30.22 -9.37
C PRO A 102 8.48 -30.60 -7.88
N ILE A 103 8.07 -29.68 -7.02
CA ILE A 103 7.82 -29.89 -5.59
C ILE A 103 6.33 -30.18 -5.44
N THR A 104 6.00 -31.41 -5.04
CA THR A 104 4.61 -31.90 -5.07
C THR A 104 3.97 -32.03 -3.69
N THR A 105 4.75 -32.00 -2.60
CA THR A 105 4.24 -32.15 -1.23
C THR A 105 4.72 -31.02 -0.31
N LEU A 106 3.85 -30.61 0.61
CA LEU A 106 4.14 -29.65 1.65
C LEU A 106 4.99 -30.28 2.77
N PRO A 107 6.05 -29.61 3.25
CA PRO A 107 6.70 -29.96 4.50
C PRO A 107 5.85 -29.51 5.69
N GLN A 108 6.21 -29.97 6.89
CA GLN A 108 5.58 -29.49 8.11
C GLN A 108 5.87 -28.00 8.32
N PRO A 109 4.87 -27.16 8.58
CA PRO A 109 5.06 -25.79 9.07
C PRO A 109 5.96 -25.70 10.30
N LEU A 110 6.66 -24.58 10.42
CA LEU A 110 7.47 -24.24 11.58
C LEU A 110 6.83 -23.13 12.39
N ILE A 111 7.05 -23.14 13.71
CA ILE A 111 6.80 -22.04 14.64
C ILE A 111 8.05 -21.83 15.49
N ASN A 112 8.55 -20.58 15.57
CA ASN A 112 9.80 -20.26 16.26
C ASN A 112 11.00 -21.13 15.84
N GLY A 113 11.07 -21.49 14.54
CA GLY A 113 12.14 -22.32 13.97
C GLY A 113 12.06 -23.82 14.29
N ALA A 114 11.01 -24.28 14.98
CA ALA A 114 10.77 -25.69 15.28
C ALA A 114 9.51 -26.20 14.58
N PRO A 115 9.37 -27.51 14.29
CA PRO A 115 8.15 -28.06 13.72
C PRO A 115 6.92 -27.73 14.56
N ASP A 116 5.91 -27.14 13.93
CA ASP A 116 4.67 -26.75 14.60
C ASP A 116 3.79 -27.99 14.82
N PRO A 117 3.48 -28.36 16.09
CA PRO A 117 2.67 -29.54 16.38
C PRO A 117 1.23 -29.41 15.89
N ASP A 118 0.66 -28.20 15.81
CA ASP A 118 -0.73 -27.99 15.36
C ASP A 118 -0.88 -28.30 13.87
N PHE A 119 0.20 -28.16 13.10
CA PHE A 119 0.24 -28.44 11.67
C PHE A 119 0.94 -29.76 11.31
N ALA A 120 1.13 -30.69 12.24
CA ALA A 120 1.76 -31.99 11.95
C ALA A 120 1.09 -32.73 10.78
N ALA A 121 -0.23 -32.62 10.65
CA ALA A 121 -1.00 -33.25 9.58
C ALA A 121 -0.85 -32.58 8.19
N VAL A 122 -0.19 -31.41 8.08
CA VAL A 122 0.11 -30.77 6.78
C VAL A 122 1.22 -31.49 6.04
N ALA A 123 2.18 -32.07 6.77
CA ALA A 123 3.32 -32.75 6.17
C ALA A 123 2.88 -33.85 5.20
N GLY A 124 3.39 -33.80 3.96
CA GLY A 124 3.08 -34.76 2.90
C GLY A 124 1.79 -34.48 2.13
N LYS A 125 0.99 -33.47 2.48
CA LYS A 125 -0.15 -33.05 1.67
C LYS A 125 0.31 -32.47 0.32
N PRO A 126 -0.50 -32.55 -0.74
CA PRO A 126 -0.18 -31.92 -2.02
C PRO A 126 0.10 -30.42 -1.86
N VAL A 127 1.06 -29.90 -2.62
CA VAL A 127 1.30 -28.46 -2.73
C VAL A 127 0.06 -27.76 -3.28
N GLY A 128 -0.37 -26.70 -2.59
CA GLY A 128 -1.49 -25.85 -2.99
C GLY A 128 -2.22 -25.25 -1.78
N PRO A 129 -3.11 -24.27 -2.03
CA PRO A 129 -3.90 -23.60 -0.99
C PRO A 129 -4.62 -24.57 -0.06
N TYR A 130 -4.53 -24.34 1.25
CA TYR A 130 -5.24 -25.13 2.25
C TYR A 130 -5.77 -24.27 3.40
N PRO A 131 -6.96 -24.57 3.94
CA PRO A 131 -7.57 -23.77 5.00
C PRO A 131 -6.88 -24.00 6.35
N ALA A 132 -6.23 -22.96 6.88
CA ALA A 132 -5.54 -22.95 8.16
C ALA A 132 -6.48 -23.18 9.37
N ILE A 133 -7.76 -22.83 9.22
CA ILE A 133 -8.81 -23.02 10.24
C ILE A 133 -8.99 -24.49 10.68
N ASN A 134 -8.54 -25.43 9.85
CA ASN A 134 -8.57 -26.86 10.18
C ASN A 134 -7.50 -27.27 11.20
N TYR A 135 -6.55 -26.39 11.51
CA TYR A 135 -5.40 -26.66 12.39
C TYR A 135 -5.36 -25.69 13.57
N ILE A 136 -5.63 -24.41 13.34
CA ILE A 136 -5.60 -23.36 14.36
C ILE A 136 -6.75 -22.37 14.18
N GLN A 137 -7.13 -21.66 15.24
CA GLN A 137 -8.08 -20.55 15.18
C GLN A 137 -7.41 -19.23 14.77
N PRO A 138 -8.12 -18.26 14.17
CA PRO A 138 -7.56 -16.95 13.80
C PRO A 138 -7.09 -16.10 15.00
N SER A 139 -7.48 -16.48 16.22
CA SER A 139 -7.00 -15.91 17.48
C SER A 139 -5.68 -16.49 17.97
N GLN A 140 -5.18 -17.55 17.32
CA GLN A 140 -3.89 -18.17 17.62
C GLN A 140 -2.81 -17.63 16.67
N LEU A 141 -1.56 -17.88 17.05
CA LEU A 141 -0.39 -17.49 16.27
C LEU A 141 -0.07 -18.55 15.21
N THR A 142 0.47 -18.10 14.10
CA THR A 142 1.17 -18.95 13.11
C THR A 142 2.68 -18.75 13.26
N GLY A 143 3.49 -19.59 12.62
CA GLY A 143 4.88 -19.23 12.34
C GLY A 143 5.00 -18.11 11.31
N ASP A 144 6.21 -17.57 11.19
CA ASP A 144 6.56 -16.57 10.19
C ASP A 144 7.23 -17.21 8.96
N ILE A 145 7.25 -16.49 7.84
CA ILE A 145 7.80 -16.92 6.56
C ILE A 145 8.69 -15.80 6.04
N VAL A 146 9.87 -16.10 5.51
CA VAL A 146 10.74 -15.10 4.88
C VAL A 146 10.00 -14.26 3.82
N HIS A 147 10.12 -12.94 3.98
CA HIS A 147 9.58 -11.93 3.07
C HIS A 147 10.62 -10.84 2.82
N ARG A 148 11.66 -11.18 2.04
CA ARG A 148 12.85 -10.33 1.82
C ARG A 148 13.01 -9.98 0.35
N PHE A 149 13.64 -8.84 0.08
CA PHE A 149 13.65 -8.17 -1.22
C PHE A 149 14.07 -9.09 -2.39
N TYR A 150 15.20 -9.79 -2.29
CA TYR A 150 15.67 -10.65 -3.36
C TYR A 150 14.98 -12.02 -3.39
N GLN A 151 14.58 -12.52 -2.22
CA GLN A 151 13.83 -13.77 -2.10
C GLN A 151 12.50 -13.62 -2.83
N GLU A 152 11.73 -12.57 -2.57
CA GLU A 152 10.43 -12.39 -3.21
C GLU A 152 10.54 -12.28 -4.74
N GLN A 153 11.53 -11.51 -5.24
CA GLN A 153 11.84 -11.49 -6.68
C GLN A 153 12.09 -12.89 -7.24
N SER A 154 12.81 -13.72 -6.50
CA SER A 154 13.14 -15.10 -6.89
C SER A 154 11.95 -16.05 -6.76
N GLN A 155 11.04 -15.80 -5.82
CA GLN A 155 9.79 -16.54 -5.62
C GLN A 155 8.79 -16.28 -6.75
N ILE A 156 8.67 -15.01 -7.17
CA ILE A 156 7.81 -14.55 -8.27
C ILE A 156 8.28 -15.08 -9.65
N ASP A 157 9.60 -15.29 -9.81
CA ASP A 157 10.25 -15.83 -11.01
C ASP A 157 9.80 -15.18 -12.34
N GLY A 158 9.74 -13.85 -12.36
CA GLY A 158 9.30 -13.10 -13.55
C GLY A 158 7.81 -13.27 -13.87
N GLY A 159 6.98 -13.51 -12.85
CA GLY A 159 5.52 -13.62 -12.95
C GLY A 159 5.00 -15.04 -13.15
N LYS A 160 5.85 -16.06 -13.03
CA LYS A 160 5.39 -17.46 -13.05
C LYS A 160 4.81 -17.92 -11.73
N MET A 161 5.18 -17.26 -10.63
CA MET A 161 4.70 -17.53 -9.28
C MET A 161 5.01 -18.97 -8.81
N ASP A 162 6.11 -19.57 -9.29
CA ASP A 162 6.40 -21.01 -9.22
C ASP A 162 7.59 -21.38 -8.31
N LYS A 163 8.22 -20.41 -7.62
CA LYS A 163 9.43 -20.66 -6.82
C LYS A 163 9.32 -20.28 -5.35
N PHE A 164 8.10 -20.10 -4.82
CA PHE A 164 7.87 -19.77 -3.42
C PHE A 164 8.42 -20.84 -2.48
N MET A 165 8.13 -22.12 -2.75
CA MET A 165 8.57 -23.25 -1.91
C MET A 165 10.08 -23.36 -1.74
N THR A 166 10.85 -23.08 -2.80
CA THR A 166 12.30 -23.30 -2.79
C THR A 166 13.09 -22.11 -2.23
N TRP A 167 12.48 -20.92 -2.17
CA TRP A 167 13.08 -19.69 -1.62
C TRP A 167 12.50 -19.29 -0.26
N SER A 168 11.71 -20.17 0.36
CA SER A 168 11.15 -19.97 1.69
C SER A 168 11.92 -20.75 2.76
N ASP A 169 11.98 -20.19 3.97
CA ASP A 169 12.46 -20.86 5.19
C ASP A 169 11.36 -21.62 5.93
N ASN A 170 10.09 -21.30 5.65
CA ASN A 170 8.91 -21.98 6.18
C ASN A 170 7.91 -22.37 5.08
N PRO A 171 8.32 -23.19 4.10
CA PRO A 171 7.52 -23.50 2.92
C PRO A 171 6.19 -24.22 3.22
N GLY A 172 6.07 -24.84 4.39
CA GLY A 172 4.82 -25.48 4.81
C GLY A 172 3.66 -24.50 4.97
N LEU A 173 3.92 -23.23 5.32
CA LEU A 173 2.88 -22.23 5.57
C LEU A 173 2.50 -21.38 4.35
N LEU A 174 3.28 -21.42 3.26
CA LEU A 174 3.12 -20.54 2.10
C LEU A 174 1.69 -20.50 1.53
N PHE A 175 1.03 -21.66 1.55
CA PHE A 175 -0.29 -21.88 0.98
C PHE A 175 -1.40 -21.95 2.03
N SER A 176 -1.10 -21.65 3.30
CA SER A 176 -2.13 -21.61 4.33
C SER A 176 -3.05 -20.40 4.11
N THR A 177 -4.36 -20.60 4.22
CA THR A 177 -5.37 -19.56 4.02
C THR A 177 -6.31 -19.45 5.22
N PHE A 178 -6.70 -18.23 5.58
CA PHE A 178 -7.84 -17.97 6.45
C PHE A 178 -8.91 -17.30 5.61
N ASP A 179 -10.13 -17.85 5.57
CA ASP A 179 -11.24 -17.16 4.93
C ASP A 179 -11.70 -15.98 5.81
N ALA A 180 -11.18 -14.79 5.51
CA ALA A 180 -11.45 -13.58 6.25
C ALA A 180 -12.79 -12.92 5.88
N THR A 181 -13.57 -13.49 4.95
CA THR A 181 -14.83 -12.89 4.44
C THR A 181 -15.79 -12.47 5.55
N ASN A 182 -15.88 -13.26 6.62
CA ASN A 182 -16.79 -13.00 7.75
C ASN A 182 -16.07 -12.45 9.01
N MET A 183 -14.75 -12.21 8.92
CA MET A 183 -13.97 -11.58 9.98
C MET A 183 -14.21 -10.06 9.99
N PRO A 184 -13.78 -9.32 11.04
CA PRO A 184 -14.13 -7.91 11.17
C PRO A 184 -13.77 -7.03 9.95
N GLU A 185 -12.60 -7.23 9.33
CA GLU A 185 -12.25 -6.49 8.10
C GLU A 185 -13.03 -6.99 6.88
N GLY A 186 -13.26 -8.29 6.76
CA GLY A 186 -14.09 -8.85 5.69
C GLY A 186 -15.53 -8.35 5.71
N GLN A 187 -16.09 -8.07 6.89
CA GLN A 187 -17.40 -7.42 7.01
C GLN A 187 -17.39 -5.98 6.49
N LEU A 188 -16.31 -5.23 6.73
CA LEU A 188 -16.11 -3.90 6.14
C LEU A 188 -15.97 -3.99 4.62
N ALA A 189 -15.19 -4.95 4.11
CA ALA A 189 -15.05 -5.24 2.69
C ALA A 189 -16.41 -5.55 2.03
N ALA A 190 -17.20 -6.43 2.63
CA ALA A 190 -18.53 -6.80 2.13
C ALA A 190 -19.52 -5.62 2.18
N GLN A 191 -19.37 -4.71 3.14
CA GLN A 191 -20.19 -3.51 3.24
C GLN A 191 -19.81 -2.44 2.23
N TYR A 192 -18.51 -2.25 1.98
CA TYR A 192 -17.96 -1.18 1.14
C TYR A 192 -17.28 -1.75 -0.10
N THR A 193 -16.03 -1.34 -0.36
CA THR A 193 -15.24 -1.79 -1.51
C THR A 193 -14.02 -2.57 -1.03
N ILE A 194 -13.78 -3.72 -1.65
CA ILE A 194 -12.48 -4.39 -1.63
C ILE A 194 -11.89 -4.36 -3.04
N ALA A 195 -10.62 -4.01 -3.15
CA ALA A 195 -9.87 -4.13 -4.39
C ALA A 195 -9.03 -5.40 -4.37
N ASP A 196 -9.18 -6.22 -5.41
CA ASP A 196 -8.53 -7.54 -5.53
C ASP A 196 -7.32 -7.53 -6.48
N ASN A 197 -6.97 -6.36 -7.00
CA ASN A 197 -5.85 -6.16 -7.91
C ASN A 197 -4.89 -5.09 -7.35
N GLY A 198 -4.73 -5.08 -6.03
CA GLY A 198 -3.80 -4.23 -5.30
C GLY A 198 -2.51 -4.95 -4.97
N PHE A 199 -1.37 -4.28 -5.18
CA PHE A 199 -0.03 -4.83 -4.96
C PHE A 199 0.76 -3.95 -4.00
N HIS A 200 1.59 -4.54 -3.14
CA HIS A 200 2.59 -3.73 -2.44
C HIS A 200 3.64 -3.18 -3.43
N SER A 201 4.04 -1.92 -3.24
CA SER A 201 4.83 -1.21 -4.24
C SER A 201 6.28 -1.71 -4.36
N ALA A 202 6.84 -2.34 -3.34
CA ALA A 202 8.20 -2.85 -3.41
C ALA A 202 8.26 -4.32 -3.02
N TYR A 203 9.17 -5.06 -3.64
CA TYR A 203 9.49 -6.41 -3.22
C TYR A 203 10.00 -6.42 -1.77
N GLY A 204 9.80 -7.54 -1.09
CA GLY A 204 10.27 -7.79 0.26
C GLY A 204 9.42 -7.16 1.34
N GLY A 205 10.06 -7.02 2.49
CA GLY A 205 9.37 -6.87 3.78
C GLY A 205 8.93 -5.45 4.12
N SER A 206 8.47 -5.34 5.36
CA SER A 206 7.81 -4.18 5.93
C SER A 206 8.62 -2.89 5.79
N PHE A 207 9.93 -2.96 6.05
CA PHE A 207 10.81 -1.80 5.99
C PHE A 207 10.66 -1.03 4.67
N LEU A 208 10.80 -1.69 3.52
CA LEU A 208 10.85 -1.01 2.24
C LEU A 208 9.47 -0.50 1.82
N ASN A 209 8.42 -1.29 2.06
CA ASN A 209 7.06 -0.90 1.71
C ASN A 209 6.55 0.29 2.53
N HIS A 210 6.95 0.41 3.81
CA HIS A 210 6.71 1.61 4.61
C HIS A 210 7.40 2.87 4.05
N GLN A 211 8.57 2.73 3.39
CA GLN A 211 9.23 3.86 2.72
C GLN A 211 8.45 4.26 1.46
N PHE A 212 8.03 3.28 0.66
CA PHE A 212 7.21 3.53 -0.52
C PHE A 212 5.87 4.16 -0.19
N LEU A 213 5.26 3.82 0.96
CA LEU A 213 4.04 4.46 1.46
C LEU A 213 4.18 5.98 1.64
N ILE A 214 5.38 6.49 1.96
CA ILE A 214 5.56 7.91 2.30
C ILE A 214 6.42 8.69 1.29
N CYS A 215 7.21 8.04 0.44
CA CYS A 215 8.11 8.72 -0.51
C CYS A 215 8.08 8.19 -1.94
N ALA A 216 7.38 7.06 -2.20
CA ALA A 216 7.47 6.33 -3.47
C ALA A 216 8.92 6.02 -3.90
N CYS A 217 9.79 5.72 -2.93
CA CYS A 217 11.24 5.66 -3.14
C CYS A 217 11.92 4.63 -2.21
N ALA A 218 13.11 4.18 -2.60
CA ALA A 218 13.97 3.33 -1.77
C ALA A 218 15.01 4.19 -1.02
N PRO A 219 15.25 3.97 0.28
CA PRO A 219 16.28 4.68 1.04
C PRO A 219 17.70 4.37 0.54
N THR A 220 18.56 5.38 0.54
CA THR A 220 19.97 5.26 0.18
C THR A 220 20.86 5.04 1.41
N PHE A 221 21.90 4.22 1.24
CA PHE A 221 22.95 3.94 2.21
C PHE A 221 24.32 3.82 1.49
N PRO A 222 24.85 4.93 0.95
CA PRO A 222 26.01 4.90 0.05
C PRO A 222 27.33 4.42 0.69
N ASN A 223 27.45 4.50 2.02
CA ASN A 223 28.64 4.07 2.77
C ASN A 223 28.34 2.87 3.68
N ALA A 224 27.42 1.99 3.27
CA ALA A 224 27.07 0.81 4.04
C ALA A 224 28.30 -0.10 4.25
N PRO A 225 28.52 -0.64 5.47
CA PRO A 225 29.60 -1.57 5.72
C PRO A 225 29.39 -2.85 4.89
N ALA A 226 30.47 -3.45 4.37
CA ALA A 226 30.38 -4.64 3.51
C ALA A 226 29.59 -5.79 4.16
N SER A 227 29.59 -5.88 5.50
CA SER A 227 28.83 -6.88 6.26
C SER A 227 27.31 -6.78 6.14
N VAL A 228 26.77 -5.68 5.61
CA VAL A 228 25.32 -5.51 5.42
C VAL A 228 24.93 -5.42 3.95
N VAL A 229 25.89 -5.50 3.04
CA VAL A 229 25.68 -5.42 1.59
C VAL A 229 25.47 -6.81 1.01
N ALA A 230 24.35 -7.02 0.32
CA ALA A 230 23.99 -8.25 -0.36
C ALA A 230 25.07 -8.70 -1.36
N THR A 231 25.32 -10.00 -1.46
CA THR A 231 26.08 -10.59 -2.56
C THR A 231 25.11 -11.12 -3.61
N VAL A 232 25.08 -10.47 -4.76
CA VAL A 232 24.18 -10.80 -5.88
C VAL A 232 24.91 -11.54 -7.00
N ASP A 233 24.15 -12.25 -7.82
CA ASP A 233 24.67 -12.92 -9.01
C ASP A 233 25.04 -11.91 -10.13
N ALA A 234 25.52 -12.41 -11.26
CA ALA A 234 25.92 -11.58 -12.40
C ALA A 234 24.76 -10.77 -13.01
N SER A 235 23.50 -11.14 -12.74
CA SER A 235 22.33 -10.39 -13.19
C SER A 235 22.05 -9.17 -12.30
N GLY A 236 22.52 -9.20 -11.04
CA GLY A 236 22.21 -8.20 -10.02
C GLY A 236 20.77 -8.26 -9.51
N LYS A 237 19.97 -9.23 -9.97
CA LYS A 237 18.55 -9.38 -9.63
C LYS A 237 18.28 -10.53 -8.65
N GLN A 238 19.26 -11.41 -8.43
CA GLN A 238 19.15 -12.53 -7.51
C GLN A 238 20.35 -12.59 -6.58
N LEU A 239 20.17 -13.23 -5.42
CA LEU A 239 21.26 -13.53 -4.50
C LEU A 239 22.20 -14.55 -5.12
N ALA A 240 23.50 -14.35 -4.91
CA ALA A 240 24.49 -15.36 -5.26
C ALA A 240 24.30 -16.61 -4.40
N LEU A 241 24.38 -17.77 -5.04
CA LEU A 241 24.35 -19.07 -4.39
C LEU A 241 25.74 -19.70 -4.40
N ASP A 242 26.07 -20.45 -3.35
CA ASP A 242 27.26 -21.30 -3.33
C ASP A 242 27.05 -22.59 -4.14
N GLY A 243 28.10 -23.42 -4.23
CA GLY A 243 28.05 -24.68 -4.98
C GLY A 243 27.03 -25.72 -4.47
N SER A 244 26.42 -25.50 -3.29
CA SER A 244 25.35 -26.32 -2.72
C SER A 244 23.96 -25.72 -2.92
N GLY A 245 23.85 -24.54 -3.54
CA GLY A 245 22.59 -23.83 -3.74
C GLY A 245 22.14 -23.01 -2.52
N LYS A 246 23.02 -22.76 -1.55
CA LYS A 246 22.74 -21.91 -0.38
C LYS A 246 23.07 -20.45 -0.68
N ILE A 247 22.27 -19.52 -0.16
CA ILE A 247 22.53 -18.08 -0.23
C ILE A 247 23.89 -17.75 0.39
N VAL A 248 24.74 -17.04 -0.37
CA VAL A 248 26.05 -16.58 0.09
C VAL A 248 25.90 -15.50 1.16
N HIS A 249 25.21 -14.40 0.82
CA HIS A 249 24.95 -13.30 1.74
C HIS A 249 23.80 -12.42 1.23
N ASP A 250 22.73 -12.28 2.00
CA ASP A 250 21.56 -11.47 1.61
C ASP A 250 21.67 -10.01 2.04
N GLY A 251 22.28 -9.72 3.19
CA GLY A 251 22.41 -8.35 3.68
C GLY A 251 21.07 -7.60 3.77
N PHE A 252 21.11 -6.31 4.07
CA PHE A 252 19.93 -5.44 3.95
C PHE A 252 20.15 -4.25 3.03
N VAL A 253 21.34 -4.11 2.45
CA VAL A 253 21.71 -3.08 1.49
C VAL A 253 22.06 -3.73 0.16
N THR A 254 21.58 -3.16 -0.94
CA THR A 254 21.96 -3.58 -2.30
C THR A 254 23.41 -3.21 -2.62
N PRO A 255 24.09 -3.88 -3.57
CA PRO A 255 25.46 -3.53 -3.96
C PRO A 255 25.66 -2.08 -4.40
N ASP A 256 24.61 -1.46 -4.93
CA ASP A 256 24.57 -0.06 -5.36
C ASP A 256 24.09 0.91 -4.26
N GLY A 257 23.98 0.45 -3.01
CA GLY A 257 23.84 1.31 -1.85
C GLY A 257 22.41 1.74 -1.51
N PHE A 258 21.42 0.85 -1.62
CA PHE A 258 20.05 1.09 -1.17
C PHE A 258 19.64 0.12 -0.07
N ALA A 259 19.03 0.62 1.00
CA ALA A 259 18.47 -0.24 2.03
C ALA A 259 17.15 -0.84 1.54
N VAL A 260 17.02 -2.17 1.59
CA VAL A 260 15.88 -2.90 1.01
C VAL A 260 15.26 -3.94 1.94
N ASN A 261 15.95 -4.33 3.02
CA ASN A 261 15.40 -5.21 4.05
C ASN A 261 15.41 -4.50 5.41
N THR A 262 14.82 -5.14 6.43
CA THR A 262 14.78 -4.65 7.81
C THR A 262 16.12 -4.07 8.25
N SER A 263 16.09 -2.77 8.50
CA SER A 263 17.20 -1.94 8.95
C SER A 263 16.63 -0.85 9.85
N PHE A 264 17.48 -0.09 10.52
CA PHE A 264 17.05 0.87 11.54
C PHE A 264 17.61 2.26 11.26
N SER A 265 16.81 3.28 11.56
CA SER A 265 17.19 4.68 11.38
C SER A 265 18.33 5.07 12.32
N VAL A 266 19.16 6.02 11.90
CA VAL A 266 20.11 6.72 12.79
C VAL A 266 19.41 7.53 13.89
N ASN A 267 18.13 7.90 13.68
CA ASN A 267 17.35 8.60 14.70
C ASN A 267 16.66 7.60 15.62
N SER A 268 16.46 8.02 16.88
CA SER A 268 15.66 7.27 17.83
C SER A 268 14.21 7.07 17.34
N PRO A 269 13.42 6.20 17.98
CA PRO A 269 13.88 5.02 18.70
C PRO A 269 14.41 3.98 17.69
N HIS A 270 15.48 3.28 18.05
CA HIS A 270 15.98 2.08 17.37
C HIS A 270 16.54 1.11 18.41
N PRO A 271 16.70 -0.20 18.11
CA PRO A 271 17.23 -1.12 19.10
C PRO A 271 18.65 -0.73 19.54
N ALA A 272 18.92 -0.78 20.84
CA ALA A 272 20.19 -0.34 21.43
C ALA A 272 21.40 -1.18 21.00
N GLY A 273 21.19 -2.43 20.58
CA GLY A 273 22.25 -3.34 20.15
C GLY A 273 22.71 -3.18 18.71
N VAL A 274 22.08 -2.29 17.93
CA VAL A 274 22.44 -2.11 16.51
C VAL A 274 23.70 -1.25 16.41
N PRO A 275 24.78 -1.73 15.76
CA PRO A 275 25.97 -0.92 15.57
C PRO A 275 25.66 0.38 14.82
N ALA A 276 26.23 1.50 15.28
CA ALA A 276 26.00 2.81 14.66
C ALA A 276 26.35 2.83 13.16
N THR A 277 27.34 2.05 12.73
CA THR A 277 27.74 1.89 11.32
C THR A 277 26.69 1.16 10.46
N SER A 278 25.73 0.49 11.08
CA SER A 278 24.66 -0.25 10.40
C SER A 278 23.31 0.50 10.43
N LEU A 279 23.26 1.70 11.03
CA LEU A 279 22.08 2.54 11.02
C LEU A 279 21.97 3.28 9.69
N VAL A 280 20.78 3.25 9.09
CA VAL A 280 20.48 3.93 7.82
C VAL A 280 20.59 5.44 8.05
N PRO A 281 21.39 6.16 7.25
CA PRO A 281 21.55 7.60 7.39
C PRO A 281 20.25 8.33 7.09
N ASN A 282 20.16 9.59 7.53
CA ASN A 282 19.02 10.45 7.20
C ASN A 282 18.82 10.55 5.68
N GLN A 283 17.60 10.25 5.26
CA GLN A 283 17.12 10.48 3.90
C GLN A 283 16.71 11.96 3.73
N THR A 284 16.85 12.47 2.50
CA THR A 284 16.59 13.89 2.18
C THR A 284 15.63 14.08 1.01
N ASN A 285 15.20 12.99 0.37
CA ASN A 285 14.13 13.04 -0.62
C ASN A 285 12.82 13.50 0.03
N PRO A 286 11.95 14.22 -0.69
CA PRO A 286 10.69 14.66 -0.14
C PRO A 286 9.77 13.49 0.21
N THR A 287 9.04 13.62 1.31
CA THR A 287 7.96 12.72 1.71
C THR A 287 6.60 13.37 1.48
N ILE A 288 5.54 12.57 1.55
CA ILE A 288 4.16 13.09 1.53
C ILE A 288 3.89 14.01 2.72
N GLY A 289 4.52 13.75 3.86
CA GLY A 289 4.48 14.63 5.04
C GLY A 289 5.04 16.01 4.73
N ASP A 290 6.15 16.10 3.98
CA ASP A 290 6.72 17.37 3.56
C ASP A 290 5.79 18.13 2.62
N ARG A 291 5.12 17.43 1.68
CA ARG A 291 4.13 18.02 0.78
C ARG A 291 2.94 18.57 1.54
N LEU A 292 2.42 17.81 2.51
CA LEU A 292 1.30 18.21 3.36
C LEU A 292 1.66 19.42 4.23
N SER A 293 2.81 19.39 4.91
CA SER A 293 3.29 20.51 5.73
C SER A 293 3.51 21.77 4.90
N ALA A 294 4.11 21.66 3.71
CA ALA A 294 4.32 22.80 2.81
C ALA A 294 2.99 23.42 2.32
N ALA A 295 1.93 22.60 2.19
CA ALA A 295 0.60 23.05 1.81
C ALA A 295 -0.26 23.52 3.02
N GLY A 296 0.26 23.47 4.25
CA GLY A 296 -0.50 23.79 5.46
C GLY A 296 -1.63 22.80 5.76
N VAL A 297 -1.56 21.58 5.23
CA VAL A 297 -2.52 20.51 5.47
C VAL A 297 -2.12 19.77 6.74
N SER A 298 -3.05 19.64 7.71
CA SER A 298 -2.75 18.94 8.96
C SER A 298 -2.60 17.44 8.72
N TRP A 299 -1.55 16.86 9.26
CA TRP A 299 -1.30 15.42 9.14
C TRP A 299 -0.53 14.88 10.33
N LYS A 300 -0.70 13.59 10.62
CA LYS A 300 0.04 12.87 11.66
C LYS A 300 0.25 11.40 11.26
N TRP A 301 1.39 10.86 11.70
CA TRP A 301 1.67 9.43 11.78
C TRP A 301 1.45 8.98 13.22
N TYR A 302 0.52 8.06 13.41
CA TYR A 302 0.13 7.50 14.70
C TYR A 302 0.64 6.06 14.77
N SER A 303 1.63 5.81 15.63
CA SER A 303 2.17 4.47 15.85
C SER A 303 1.87 4.00 17.26
N GLY A 304 1.35 2.79 17.39
CA GLY A 304 1.19 2.16 18.70
C GLY A 304 2.54 2.02 19.40
N GLY A 305 2.57 2.33 20.71
CA GLY A 305 3.77 2.21 21.55
C GLY A 305 4.87 3.24 21.29
N TRP A 306 4.65 4.21 20.40
CA TRP A 306 5.65 5.24 20.04
C TRP A 306 6.11 6.07 21.25
N ALA A 307 5.18 6.50 22.11
CA ALA A 307 5.54 7.32 23.28
C ALA A 307 6.42 6.55 24.26
N ALA A 308 6.12 5.27 24.49
CA ALA A 308 6.90 4.41 25.37
C ALA A 308 8.30 4.13 24.78
N ALA A 309 8.38 3.86 23.47
CA ALA A 309 9.64 3.68 22.76
C ALA A 309 10.53 4.93 22.80
N LEU A 310 9.97 6.12 22.59
CA LEU A 310 10.67 7.40 22.74
C LEU A 310 11.22 7.62 24.16
N ALA A 311 10.49 7.17 25.17
CA ALA A 311 10.92 7.25 26.57
C ALA A 311 12.00 6.22 26.95
N GLY A 312 12.48 5.41 26.00
CA GLY A 312 13.47 4.37 26.23
C GLY A 312 12.91 3.06 26.80
N ASN A 313 11.57 2.92 26.81
CA ASN A 313 10.87 1.74 27.32
C ASN A 313 9.94 1.16 26.22
N PRO A 314 10.48 0.74 25.06
CA PRO A 314 9.67 0.18 24.00
C PRO A 314 8.97 -1.09 24.46
N ASP A 315 7.73 -1.29 24.01
CA ASP A 315 7.05 -2.58 24.11
C ASP A 315 7.90 -3.67 23.41
N PRO A 316 7.95 -4.92 23.92
CA PRO A 316 8.67 -6.01 23.26
C PRO A 316 8.28 -6.23 21.80
N ASN A 317 7.03 -5.94 21.43
CA ASN A 317 6.50 -6.08 20.07
C ASN A 317 6.52 -4.75 19.29
N PHE A 318 7.17 -3.69 19.80
CA PHE A 318 7.31 -2.43 19.09
C PHE A 318 8.20 -2.60 17.85
N GLN A 319 7.65 -2.26 16.68
CA GLN A 319 8.35 -2.41 15.40
C GLN A 319 9.05 -1.09 15.00
N PHE A 320 10.32 -0.96 15.38
CA PHE A 320 11.14 0.24 15.09
C PHE A 320 11.25 0.54 13.59
N HIS A 321 11.33 -0.50 12.77
CA HIS A 321 11.56 -0.33 11.33
C HIS A 321 10.31 0.06 10.54
N HIS A 322 9.13 0.04 11.16
CA HIS A 322 7.87 0.50 10.55
C HIS A 322 7.70 2.02 10.64
N GLN A 323 8.59 2.72 11.37
CA GLN A 323 8.50 4.15 11.63
C GLN A 323 9.13 4.98 10.50
N ALA A 324 8.56 4.91 9.29
CA ALA A 324 9.20 5.40 8.05
C ALA A 324 9.67 6.85 8.11
N PHE A 325 8.85 7.75 8.67
CA PHE A 325 9.21 9.17 8.78
C PHE A 325 10.46 9.39 9.64
N ALA A 326 10.75 8.52 10.62
CA ALA A 326 11.94 8.64 11.47
C ALA A 326 13.26 8.44 10.69
N TYR A 327 13.23 8.04 9.42
CA TYR A 327 14.40 7.91 8.54
C TYR A 327 14.77 9.22 7.83
N TYR A 328 13.96 10.27 7.92
CA TYR A 328 14.13 11.49 7.12
C TYR A 328 14.58 12.68 7.96
N ALA A 329 15.44 13.52 7.38
CA ALA A 329 16.06 14.66 8.06
C ALA A 329 15.04 15.63 8.69
N ASN A 330 13.88 15.84 8.06
CA ASN A 330 12.84 16.74 8.56
C ASN A 330 12.12 16.21 9.83
N TYR A 331 12.30 14.94 10.15
CA TYR A 331 11.74 14.28 11.33
C TYR A 331 12.83 13.61 12.19
N ALA A 332 14.09 14.05 12.02
CA ALA A 332 15.20 13.63 12.85
C ALA A 332 14.98 14.04 14.33
N ASP A 333 15.78 13.47 15.23
CA ASP A 333 15.68 13.75 16.65
C ASP A 333 15.78 15.26 16.95
N GLY A 334 14.90 15.76 17.82
CA GLY A 334 14.83 17.17 18.21
C GLY A 334 14.22 18.13 17.17
N THR A 335 13.82 17.65 16.00
CA THR A 335 13.17 18.52 15.00
C THR A 335 11.72 18.86 15.35
N PRO A 336 11.22 20.06 14.99
CA PRO A 336 9.82 20.42 15.17
C PRO A 336 8.87 19.50 14.39
N GLY A 337 9.28 19.06 13.19
CA GLY A 337 8.47 18.17 12.36
C GLY A 337 8.19 16.85 13.06
N ARG A 338 9.22 16.27 13.70
CA ARG A 338 9.07 15.04 14.50
C ARG A 338 8.05 15.21 15.62
N ALA A 339 8.22 16.25 16.44
CA ALA A 339 7.36 16.51 17.61
C ALA A 339 5.90 16.81 17.23
N ALA A 340 5.67 17.46 16.09
CA ALA A 340 4.33 17.81 15.63
C ALA A 340 3.59 16.60 15.01
N HIS A 341 4.30 15.75 14.25
CA HIS A 341 3.65 14.80 13.35
C HIS A 341 3.79 13.33 13.76
N LEU A 342 4.83 12.93 14.50
CA LEU A 342 5.01 11.53 14.92
C LEU A 342 4.46 11.34 16.32
N GLN A 343 3.32 10.69 16.40
CA GLN A 343 2.50 10.57 17.61
C GLN A 343 2.27 9.10 17.96
N ASP A 344 1.93 8.87 19.23
CA ASP A 344 1.43 7.59 19.68
C ASP A 344 0.00 7.35 19.17
N GLU A 345 -0.36 6.12 18.87
CA GLU A 345 -1.71 5.76 18.42
C GLU A 345 -2.81 6.17 19.40
N THR A 346 -2.54 6.19 20.70
CA THR A 346 -3.51 6.70 21.68
C THR A 346 -3.93 8.15 21.42
N ASN A 347 -3.06 8.97 20.79
CA ASN A 347 -3.38 10.34 20.40
C ASN A 347 -4.37 10.40 19.23
N PHE A 348 -4.49 9.37 18.39
CA PHE A 348 -5.48 9.33 17.30
C PHE A 348 -6.89 9.38 17.85
N LEU A 349 -7.19 8.51 18.82
CA LEU A 349 -8.51 8.48 19.47
C LEU A 349 -8.78 9.78 20.23
N ALA A 350 -7.78 10.33 20.91
CA ALA A 350 -7.90 11.62 21.58
C ALA A 350 -8.21 12.76 20.59
N ASP A 351 -7.50 12.82 19.46
CA ASP A 351 -7.74 13.81 18.41
C ASP A 351 -9.14 13.67 17.80
N LEU A 352 -9.59 12.43 17.56
CA LEU A 352 -10.94 12.16 17.06
C LEU A 352 -12.02 12.62 18.04
N HIS A 353 -11.88 12.29 19.33
CA HIS A 353 -12.82 12.68 20.38
C HIS A 353 -12.87 14.21 20.60
N ASN A 354 -11.74 14.88 20.45
CA ASN A 354 -11.61 16.32 20.70
C ASN A 354 -11.92 17.19 19.46
N ASN A 355 -12.44 16.61 18.37
CA ASN A 355 -12.64 17.30 17.09
C ASN A 355 -11.34 17.96 16.57
N ALA A 356 -10.23 17.24 16.68
CA ALA A 356 -8.92 17.63 16.21
C ALA A 356 -8.33 16.62 15.19
N LEU A 357 -9.15 15.77 14.57
CA LEU A 357 -8.69 14.80 13.57
C LEU A 357 -7.95 15.53 12.42
N PRO A 358 -6.69 15.15 12.11
CA PRO A 358 -5.96 15.70 10.98
C PRO A 358 -6.65 15.42 9.64
N ALA A 359 -6.31 16.21 8.63
CA ALA A 359 -6.75 15.98 7.27
C ALA A 359 -6.14 14.67 6.70
N VAL A 360 -4.93 14.30 7.10
CA VAL A 360 -4.32 13.00 6.77
C VAL A 360 -3.80 12.31 8.02
N SER A 361 -4.28 11.10 8.28
CA SER A 361 -3.85 10.27 9.41
C SER A 361 -3.31 8.94 8.89
N PHE A 362 -2.06 8.63 9.18
CA PHE A 362 -1.52 7.28 9.02
C PHE A 362 -1.55 6.58 10.37
N ILE A 363 -2.05 5.36 10.42
CA ILE A 363 -2.14 4.55 11.64
C ILE A 363 -1.38 3.26 11.42
N LYS A 364 -0.39 3.04 12.28
CA LYS A 364 0.37 1.80 12.37
C LYS A 364 0.14 1.16 13.73
N PRO A 365 -0.69 0.11 13.83
CA PRO A 365 -0.95 -0.55 15.10
C PRO A 365 0.33 -1.11 15.74
N ILE A 366 0.32 -1.18 17.07
CA ILE A 366 1.34 -1.90 17.83
C ILE A 366 1.39 -3.39 17.43
N GLY A 367 2.49 -4.07 17.71
CA GLY A 367 2.75 -5.42 17.23
C GLY A 367 1.64 -6.43 17.53
N GLU A 368 1.03 -6.44 18.71
CA GLU A 368 -0.06 -7.38 19.01
C GLU A 368 -1.33 -7.19 18.15
N ASN A 369 -1.48 -6.01 17.52
CA ASN A 369 -2.66 -5.61 16.76
C ASN A 369 -2.37 -5.40 15.25
N ASN A 370 -1.15 -5.68 14.79
CA ASN A 370 -0.77 -5.41 13.40
C ASN A 370 -0.98 -6.59 12.44
N GLU A 371 -1.33 -7.78 12.96
CA GLU A 371 -1.58 -9.04 12.24
C GLU A 371 -0.37 -9.82 11.71
N HIS A 372 0.85 -9.35 11.99
CA HIS A 372 2.07 -10.05 11.57
C HIS A 372 2.14 -11.49 12.15
N PRO A 373 2.31 -12.51 11.30
CA PRO A 373 2.56 -13.89 11.73
C PRO A 373 3.72 -14.03 12.74
N GLY A 374 3.70 -15.04 13.59
CA GLY A 374 4.76 -15.25 14.61
C GLY A 374 4.53 -14.53 15.93
N TYR A 375 3.98 -13.31 15.95
CA TYR A 375 3.76 -12.57 17.21
C TYR A 375 2.40 -11.88 17.35
N ALA A 376 1.62 -11.76 16.27
CA ALA A 376 0.26 -11.22 16.30
C ALA A 376 -0.76 -12.25 15.81
N SER A 377 -2.00 -12.13 16.29
CA SER A 377 -3.12 -12.93 15.79
C SER A 377 -3.93 -12.14 14.78
N LEU A 378 -4.43 -12.84 13.76
CA LEU A 378 -5.27 -12.26 12.72
C LEU A 378 -6.55 -11.63 13.32
N LEU A 379 -7.19 -12.31 14.27
CA LEU A 379 -8.44 -11.83 14.86
C LEU A 379 -8.27 -10.54 15.66
N ALA A 380 -7.22 -10.44 16.48
CA ALA A 380 -6.99 -9.26 17.33
C ALA A 380 -6.75 -8.00 16.49
N GLY A 381 -5.92 -8.11 15.44
CA GLY A 381 -5.65 -6.97 14.57
C GLY A 381 -6.89 -6.51 13.81
N GLN A 382 -7.66 -7.43 13.21
CA GLN A 382 -8.88 -7.04 12.50
C GLN A 382 -9.92 -6.43 13.44
N GLN A 383 -10.03 -6.92 14.69
CA GLN A 383 -10.91 -6.32 15.71
C GLN A 383 -10.46 -4.90 16.06
N HIS A 384 -9.16 -4.67 16.20
CA HIS A 384 -8.59 -3.35 16.43
C HIS A 384 -8.91 -2.39 15.28
N VAL A 385 -8.67 -2.80 14.03
CA VAL A 385 -9.01 -2.01 12.83
C VAL A 385 -10.50 -1.69 12.77
N ALA A 386 -11.36 -2.69 12.98
CA ALA A 386 -12.81 -2.48 12.98
C ALA A 386 -13.24 -1.48 14.08
N SER A 387 -12.59 -1.49 15.24
CA SER A 387 -12.87 -0.53 16.32
C SER A 387 -12.48 0.91 15.93
N LEU A 388 -11.34 1.10 15.25
CA LEU A 388 -10.91 2.41 14.74
C LEU A 388 -11.90 2.93 13.68
N VAL A 389 -12.30 2.07 12.74
CA VAL A 389 -13.30 2.40 11.72
C VAL A 389 -14.63 2.77 12.35
N GLN A 390 -15.10 2.00 13.33
CA GLN A 390 -16.34 2.28 14.06
C GLN A 390 -16.28 3.62 14.81
N ALA A 391 -15.14 3.95 15.41
CA ALA A 391 -14.93 5.23 16.08
C ALA A 391 -15.04 6.39 15.07
N ILE A 392 -14.40 6.26 13.90
CA ILE A 392 -14.48 7.26 12.82
C ILE A 392 -15.92 7.40 12.32
N GLN A 393 -16.61 6.28 12.05
CA GLN A 393 -18.01 6.26 11.59
C GLN A 393 -18.97 6.91 12.58
N SER A 394 -18.66 6.83 13.88
CA SER A 394 -19.44 7.46 14.95
C SER A 394 -19.11 8.93 15.16
N SER A 395 -18.06 9.44 14.50
CA SER A 395 -17.58 10.82 14.64
C SER A 395 -18.27 11.78 13.65
N PRO A 396 -18.22 13.11 13.89
CA PRO A 396 -18.71 14.09 12.92
C PRO A 396 -17.89 14.15 11.62
N TYR A 397 -16.69 13.56 11.59
CA TYR A 397 -15.83 13.51 10.40
C TYR A 397 -16.33 12.53 9.34
N TRP A 398 -17.03 11.47 9.75
CA TRP A 398 -17.38 10.33 8.89
C TRP A 398 -17.87 10.73 7.50
N LYS A 399 -18.79 11.71 7.42
CA LYS A 399 -19.40 12.21 6.17
C LYS A 399 -18.39 12.67 5.09
N ASN A 400 -17.15 12.98 5.48
CA ASN A 400 -16.09 13.48 4.61
C ASN A 400 -14.80 12.65 4.71
N THR A 401 -14.85 11.44 5.26
CA THR A 401 -13.67 10.59 5.43
C THR A 401 -13.59 9.51 4.36
N ALA A 402 -12.38 9.27 3.84
CA ALA A 402 -12.01 8.04 3.17
C ALA A 402 -10.98 7.29 4.04
N ILE A 403 -11.27 6.02 4.35
CA ILE A 403 -10.36 5.13 5.07
C ILE A 403 -9.83 4.10 4.07
N VAL A 404 -8.52 3.94 4.01
CA VAL A 404 -7.85 2.86 3.27
C VAL A 404 -7.24 1.92 4.29
N ILE A 405 -7.72 0.69 4.33
CA ILE A 405 -7.13 -0.42 5.08
C ILE A 405 -6.34 -1.25 4.09
N THR A 406 -5.06 -1.44 4.33
CA THR A 406 -4.22 -2.29 3.49
C THR A 406 -3.08 -2.87 4.32
N TYR A 407 -2.31 -3.74 3.69
CA TYR A 407 -1.17 -4.42 4.28
C TYR A 407 0.09 -3.85 3.61
N ASP A 408 1.17 -3.85 4.36
CA ASP A 408 2.44 -3.40 3.86
C ASP A 408 3.04 -4.35 2.83
N GLU A 409 2.91 -5.65 3.04
CA GLU A 409 3.36 -6.72 2.14
C GLU A 409 2.64 -8.06 2.40
N ASN A 410 3.10 -9.14 1.77
CA ASN A 410 2.40 -10.43 1.68
C ASN A 410 2.79 -11.47 2.76
N GLY A 411 3.78 -11.19 3.59
CA GLY A 411 4.34 -12.06 4.63
C GLY A 411 4.97 -13.32 4.09
N GLY A 412 5.44 -13.27 2.84
CA GLY A 412 5.97 -14.42 2.12
C GLY A 412 4.88 -15.41 1.70
N ARG A 413 3.61 -15.20 2.07
CA ARG A 413 2.50 -16.04 1.66
C ARG A 413 2.27 -15.92 0.17
N TRP A 414 1.89 -17.04 -0.42
CA TRP A 414 1.75 -17.15 -1.86
C TRP A 414 0.44 -16.52 -2.35
N ASP A 415 0.51 -15.86 -3.51
CA ASP A 415 -0.64 -15.38 -4.27
C ASP A 415 -0.49 -15.82 -5.74
N HIS A 416 -1.60 -16.17 -6.38
CA HIS A 416 -1.56 -16.70 -7.74
C HIS A 416 -1.34 -15.63 -8.82
N VAL A 417 -1.62 -14.35 -8.54
CA VAL A 417 -1.55 -13.29 -9.55
C VAL A 417 -0.16 -12.70 -9.63
N ALA A 418 0.42 -12.77 -10.82
CA ALA A 418 1.68 -12.13 -11.12
C ALA A 418 1.58 -10.60 -10.97
N PRO A 419 2.53 -9.96 -10.27
CA PRO A 419 2.53 -8.52 -10.15
C PRO A 419 2.95 -7.81 -11.45
N PRO A 420 2.47 -6.58 -11.67
CA PRO A 420 2.90 -5.78 -12.81
C PRO A 420 4.39 -5.46 -12.72
N ALA A 421 5.11 -5.62 -13.83
CA ALA A 421 6.49 -5.18 -13.94
C ALA A 421 6.54 -3.66 -14.11
N ILE A 422 6.97 -2.93 -13.07
CA ILE A 422 7.00 -1.46 -13.06
C ILE A 422 8.44 -0.96 -13.15
N ASP A 423 9.26 -1.30 -12.15
CA ASP A 423 10.65 -0.90 -12.06
C ASP A 423 11.45 -2.00 -11.35
N ARG A 424 12.69 -1.69 -10.93
CA ARG A 424 13.53 -2.66 -10.23
C ARG A 424 13.11 -2.94 -8.78
N TRP A 425 12.24 -2.09 -8.23
CA TRP A 425 11.80 -2.17 -6.85
C TRP A 425 10.56 -3.02 -6.70
N GLY A 426 9.70 -3.08 -7.72
CA GLY A 426 8.45 -3.82 -7.68
C GLY A 426 7.57 -3.60 -8.92
N ALA A 427 6.26 -3.82 -8.84
CA ALA A 427 5.51 -4.21 -7.63
C ALA A 427 5.83 -5.64 -7.17
N GLY A 428 5.57 -5.94 -5.90
CA GLY A 428 5.57 -7.32 -5.39
C GLY A 428 4.16 -7.92 -5.34
N THR A 429 4.00 -9.03 -4.63
CA THR A 429 2.78 -9.83 -4.45
C THR A 429 1.52 -9.01 -4.09
N ARG A 430 0.33 -9.49 -4.49
CA ARG A 430 -0.93 -8.81 -4.15
C ARG A 430 -1.18 -8.74 -2.65
N VAL A 431 -1.71 -7.60 -2.21
CA VAL A 431 -2.20 -7.37 -0.85
C VAL A 431 -3.63 -6.81 -0.87
N PRO A 432 -4.43 -7.03 0.19
CA PRO A 432 -5.77 -6.49 0.27
C PRO A 432 -5.78 -4.96 0.33
N PHE A 433 -6.72 -4.34 -0.38
CA PHE A 433 -7.10 -2.93 -0.19
C PHE A 433 -8.60 -2.86 0.09
N ILE A 434 -8.98 -2.44 1.29
CA ILE A 434 -10.38 -2.22 1.67
C ILE A 434 -10.58 -0.72 1.83
N ILE A 435 -11.53 -0.16 1.08
CA ILE A 435 -11.84 1.26 1.11
C ILE A 435 -13.19 1.47 1.78
N VAL A 436 -13.17 2.18 2.90
CA VAL A 436 -14.36 2.48 3.72
C VAL A 436 -14.62 3.98 3.68
N SER A 437 -15.79 4.37 3.14
CA SER A 437 -16.20 5.77 3.05
C SER A 437 -17.71 5.85 2.83
N PRO A 438 -18.41 6.93 3.23
CA PRO A 438 -19.78 7.19 2.79
C PRO A 438 -19.94 7.24 1.27
N TRP A 439 -18.82 7.45 0.56
CA TRP A 439 -18.75 7.65 -0.88
C TRP A 439 -18.08 6.48 -1.61
N ALA A 440 -17.58 5.48 -0.90
CA ALA A 440 -17.08 4.25 -1.52
C ALA A 440 -18.27 3.44 -2.03
N LYS A 441 -18.16 2.77 -3.18
CA LYS A 441 -19.21 1.86 -3.66
C LYS A 441 -19.43 0.74 -2.63
N HIS A 442 -20.68 0.33 -2.46
CA HIS A 442 -21.06 -0.69 -1.47
C HIS A 442 -21.19 -2.07 -2.08
N GLY A 443 -20.72 -3.10 -1.36
CA GLY A 443 -20.69 -4.47 -1.84
C GLY A 443 -19.95 -4.62 -3.17
N PHE A 444 -18.89 -3.83 -3.36
CA PHE A 444 -18.20 -3.71 -4.64
C PHE A 444 -16.82 -4.37 -4.58
N VAL A 445 -16.53 -5.21 -5.56
CA VAL A 445 -15.18 -5.74 -5.79
C VAL A 445 -14.58 -4.93 -6.95
N ASP A 446 -13.50 -4.21 -6.67
CA ASP A 446 -12.80 -3.40 -7.67
C ASP A 446 -11.60 -4.17 -8.24
N HIS A 447 -11.59 -4.36 -9.55
CA HIS A 447 -10.53 -5.05 -10.29
C HIS A 447 -9.46 -4.09 -10.86
N THR A 448 -9.59 -2.79 -10.58
CA THR A 448 -8.61 -1.78 -11.02
C THR A 448 -7.26 -2.06 -10.38
N GLN A 449 -6.18 -1.95 -11.16
CA GLN A 449 -4.83 -2.12 -10.63
C GLN A 449 -4.49 -0.95 -9.68
N TYR A 450 -4.11 -1.30 -8.45
CA TYR A 450 -3.61 -0.37 -7.45
C TYR A 450 -2.26 -0.83 -6.91
N GLU A 451 -1.55 0.09 -6.28
CA GLU A 451 -0.40 -0.28 -5.45
C GLU A 451 -0.29 0.61 -4.21
N THR A 452 0.66 0.37 -3.30
CA THR A 452 0.83 1.20 -2.09
C THR A 452 0.87 2.70 -2.42
N VAL A 453 1.56 3.11 -3.50
CA VAL A 453 1.61 4.52 -3.90
C VAL A 453 0.31 5.07 -4.51
N SER A 454 -0.72 4.25 -4.76
CA SER A 454 -2.07 4.73 -5.04
C SER A 454 -2.65 5.55 -3.88
N ILE A 455 -2.20 5.28 -2.65
CA ILE A 455 -2.55 6.07 -1.46
C ILE A 455 -1.96 7.48 -1.57
N LEU A 456 -0.71 7.60 -2.00
CA LEU A 456 -0.06 8.90 -2.27
C LEU A 456 -0.81 9.67 -3.34
N ALA A 457 -1.10 9.02 -4.47
CA ALA A 457 -1.88 9.63 -5.55
C ALA A 457 -3.25 10.14 -5.08
N LEU A 458 -3.96 9.39 -4.23
CA LEU A 458 -5.23 9.83 -3.64
C LEU A 458 -5.05 11.11 -2.78
N ILE A 459 -4.09 11.10 -1.86
CA ILE A 459 -3.79 12.25 -1.00
C ILE A 459 -3.41 13.48 -1.84
N GLU A 460 -2.54 13.31 -2.82
CA GLU A 460 -2.11 14.36 -3.74
C GLU A 460 -3.28 14.98 -4.51
N LYS A 461 -4.21 14.15 -5.00
CA LYS A 461 -5.41 14.65 -5.69
C LYS A 461 -6.35 15.40 -4.75
N ILE A 462 -6.57 14.92 -3.53
CA ILE A 462 -7.46 15.58 -2.56
C ILE A 462 -6.92 16.94 -2.14
N TYR A 463 -5.61 17.06 -1.92
CA TYR A 463 -4.99 18.28 -1.39
C TYR A 463 -4.24 19.12 -2.43
N ASN A 464 -4.33 18.74 -3.71
CA ASN A 464 -3.66 19.41 -4.83
C ASN A 464 -2.14 19.53 -4.61
N LEU A 465 -1.51 18.42 -4.22
CA LEU A 465 -0.07 18.34 -3.96
C LEU A 465 0.70 17.92 -5.22
N GLN A 466 1.99 18.24 -5.26
CA GLN A 466 2.89 17.70 -6.28
C GLN A 466 3.27 16.25 -5.93
N PRO A 467 3.26 15.33 -6.91
CA PRO A 467 3.81 13.99 -6.73
C PRO A 467 5.25 14.00 -6.20
N LEU A 468 5.61 12.93 -5.51
CA LEU A 468 6.97 12.70 -5.00
C LEU A 468 7.89 12.15 -6.10
N GLY A 469 7.34 11.37 -7.05
CA GLY A 469 8.06 10.84 -8.18
C GLY A 469 7.20 10.66 -9.43
N THR A 470 7.68 9.82 -10.35
CA THR A 470 6.93 9.44 -11.55
C THR A 470 5.95 8.29 -11.30
N ARG A 471 6.17 7.51 -10.24
CA ARG A 471 5.42 6.29 -9.96
C ARG A 471 4.05 6.59 -9.35
N ASP A 472 4.02 7.34 -8.26
CA ASP A 472 2.82 7.91 -7.65
C ASP A 472 2.07 8.85 -8.62
N ALA A 473 2.78 9.65 -9.42
CA ALA A 473 2.16 10.48 -10.46
C ALA A 473 1.35 9.68 -11.50
N ALA A 474 1.77 8.44 -11.77
CA ALA A 474 1.12 7.52 -12.71
C ALA A 474 0.11 6.58 -12.04
N ALA A 475 0.15 6.45 -10.71
CA ALA A 475 -0.69 5.53 -9.97
C ALA A 475 -2.18 5.96 -9.99
N ASN A 476 -3.08 4.98 -9.95
CA ASN A 476 -4.51 5.26 -9.88
C ASN A 476 -4.87 5.73 -8.46
N PRO A 477 -5.54 6.90 -8.30
CA PRO A 477 -5.92 7.45 -6.99
C PRO A 477 -7.26 6.88 -6.50
N PHE A 478 -7.50 5.58 -6.64
CA PHE A 478 -8.77 4.90 -6.33
C PHE A 478 -9.99 5.49 -7.07
N SER A 479 -9.82 5.92 -8.31
CA SER A 479 -10.85 6.64 -9.05
C SER A 479 -12.11 5.82 -9.32
N ASN A 480 -12.01 4.48 -9.36
CA ASN A 480 -13.16 3.60 -9.58
C ASN A 480 -13.89 3.23 -8.28
N VAL A 481 -13.32 3.55 -7.12
CA VAL A 481 -13.89 3.18 -5.82
C VAL A 481 -15.02 4.12 -5.41
N PHE A 482 -14.92 5.40 -5.75
CA PHE A 482 -15.86 6.41 -5.26
C PHE A 482 -17.04 6.64 -6.21
N ASP A 483 -18.25 6.65 -5.64
CA ASP A 483 -19.47 7.15 -6.26
C ASP A 483 -20.04 8.27 -5.37
N PHE A 484 -19.93 9.51 -5.83
CA PHE A 484 -20.42 10.70 -5.13
C PHE A 484 -21.89 11.03 -5.41
N THR A 485 -22.55 10.21 -6.23
CA THR A 485 -23.99 10.33 -6.52
C THR A 485 -24.82 9.36 -5.69
N GLN A 486 -24.18 8.36 -5.08
CA GLN A 486 -24.88 7.38 -4.26
C GLN A 486 -25.48 8.03 -3.00
N VAL A 487 -26.72 7.64 -2.67
CA VAL A 487 -27.31 7.98 -1.39
C VAL A 487 -26.69 7.05 -0.36
N ASN A 488 -25.94 7.58 0.61
CA ASN A 488 -25.36 6.76 1.67
C ASN A 488 -26.46 5.96 2.42
N PRO A 489 -26.61 4.64 2.20
CA PRO A 489 -27.63 3.83 2.85
C PRO A 489 -27.41 3.70 4.37
N PHE A 490 -26.19 4.01 4.84
CA PHE A 490 -25.80 4.00 6.25
C PHE A 490 -25.85 5.37 6.90
N ALA A 491 -26.31 6.42 6.19
CA ALA A 491 -26.68 7.67 6.81
C ALA A 491 -27.86 7.38 7.75
N ALA A 492 -27.57 7.16 9.03
CA ALA A 492 -28.58 6.88 10.04
C ALA A 492 -29.71 7.89 9.88
N LYS A 493 -30.95 7.40 9.71
CA LYS A 493 -32.15 8.22 9.86
C LYS A 493 -32.05 8.83 11.26
N ARG A 494 -31.53 10.05 11.36
CA ARG A 494 -31.63 10.86 12.58
C ARG A 494 -33.12 10.98 12.86
N ARG A 495 -33.64 10.14 13.77
CA ARG A 495 -34.96 10.37 14.33
C ARG A 495 -34.88 11.71 15.05
N PRO A 496 -35.68 12.72 14.66
CA PRO A 496 -35.73 13.96 15.42
C PRO A 496 -36.36 13.64 16.78
N GLY A 497 -35.65 13.95 17.86
CA GLY A 497 -36.22 14.01 19.21
C GLY A 497 -36.14 12.73 20.05
N ALA A 498 -35.06 12.61 20.81
CA ALA A 498 -35.11 11.97 22.13
C ALA A 498 -34.07 12.64 23.04
N THR A 499 -34.34 13.87 23.46
CA THR A 499 -33.73 14.43 24.67
C THR A 499 -34.18 13.60 25.86
N LYS A 500 -33.37 12.60 26.26
CA LYS A 500 -33.44 12.08 27.62
C LYS A 500 -32.67 13.04 28.52
N LYS A 501 -33.42 13.86 29.26
CA LYS A 501 -32.91 14.52 30.47
C LYS A 501 -32.43 13.42 31.41
N ILE A 502 -31.16 13.52 31.84
CA ILE A 502 -30.65 12.74 32.96
C ILE A 502 -30.83 13.64 34.18
N HIS A 503 -31.64 13.18 35.13
CA HIS A 503 -31.68 13.66 36.51
C HIS A 503 -30.79 12.76 37.35
#